data_AF-A0A3D0NI69-F1
#
_entry.id   AF-A0A3D0NI69-F1
#
_cell.length_a   1.000
_cell.length_b   1.000
_cell.length_c   1.000
_cell.angle_alpha   90.00
_cell.angle_beta   90.00
_cell.angle_gamma   90.00
#
_symmetry.space_group_name_H-M   'P 1'
#
loop_
_entity.id
_entity.type
_entity.pdbx_description
1 polymer ?
#
loop_
_entity_poly.entity_id
_entity_poly.type
_entity_poly.pdbx_seq_one_letter_code
_entity_poly.pdbx_strand_id
1 'polypeptide(L)'
;MATFSKLKLSGSTDGKQIKVAATATAGTTIHTSHATALDEVWLFAVNSDTTARKLTIEWGEATAPDGNIEVTIPAESGYLMVVPGLCLTNSLVVKAFAATANVILINGYVNRIA
;
A
#
# COMPACT_ATOMS: atom_id res chain seq x y z
N MET A 1 21.71 0.81 -19.14
CA MET A 1 20.50 0.02 -18.83
C MET A 1 20.12 0.33 -17.39
N ALA A 2 18.84 0.54 -17.10
CA ALA A 2 18.41 0.79 -15.72
C ALA A 2 18.69 -0.43 -14.84
N THR A 3 19.12 -0.20 -13.60
CA THR A 3 19.33 -1.24 -12.60
C THR A 3 18.05 -1.41 -11.80
N PHE A 4 17.61 -2.66 -11.64
CA PHE A 4 16.43 -3.01 -10.85
C PHE A 4 16.85 -3.60 -9.51
N SER A 5 16.44 -2.96 -8.41
CA SER A 5 16.65 -3.49 -7.06
C SER A 5 15.31 -3.83 -6.42
N LYS A 6 15.12 -5.09 -6.02
CA LYS A 6 13.90 -5.52 -5.32
C LYS A 6 14.03 -5.25 -3.82
N LEU A 7 13.09 -4.47 -3.28
CA LEU A 7 13.12 -3.97 -1.91
C LEU A 7 11.80 -4.29 -1.19
N LYS A 8 11.87 -4.34 0.15
CA LYS A 8 10.68 -4.36 1.01
C LYS A 8 9.97 -3.01 0.98
N LEU A 9 8.67 -3.00 1.26
CA LEU A 9 7.94 -1.77 1.55
C LEU A 9 8.59 -1.04 2.72
N SER A 10 8.81 0.27 2.60
CA SER A 10 9.51 1.03 3.65
C SER A 10 8.73 1.18 4.95
N GLY A 11 7.39 1.05 4.92
CA GLY A 11 6.55 1.00 6.13
C GLY A 11 6.56 -0.37 6.83
N SER A 12 7.19 -1.39 6.22
CA SER A 12 7.23 -2.74 6.76
C SER A 12 8.39 -2.94 7.74
N THR A 13 8.11 -3.65 8.84
CA THR A 13 9.14 -4.21 9.71
C THR A 13 9.66 -5.50 9.11
N ASP A 14 10.79 -5.41 8.40
CA ASP A 14 11.54 -6.56 7.86
C ASP A 14 10.70 -7.51 6.98
N GLY A 15 9.84 -6.94 6.14
CA GLY A 15 9.01 -7.69 5.19
C GLY A 15 7.72 -8.25 5.80
N LYS A 16 7.47 -8.04 7.10
CA LYS A 16 6.18 -8.36 7.73
C LYS A 16 5.05 -7.52 7.14
N GLN A 17 3.84 -8.05 7.22
CA GLN A 17 2.65 -7.33 6.79
C GLN A 17 2.45 -6.06 7.64
N ILE A 18 2.00 -5.00 6.99
CA ILE A 18 1.65 -3.73 7.60
C ILE A 18 0.18 -3.78 7.95
N LYS A 19 -0.14 -3.73 9.25
CA LYS A 19 -1.52 -3.68 9.73
C LYS A 19 -2.09 -2.28 9.52
N VAL A 20 -3.20 -2.17 8.79
CA VAL A 20 -3.87 -0.89 8.54
C VAL A 20 -4.67 -0.50 9.78
N ALA A 21 -4.17 0.49 10.53
CA ALA A 21 -4.80 0.96 11.76
C ALA A 21 -5.70 2.18 11.55
N ALA A 22 -5.43 2.97 10.51
CA ALA A 22 -6.21 4.17 10.19
C ALA A 22 -7.57 3.81 9.59
N THR A 23 -8.61 4.55 9.99
CA THR A 23 -9.98 4.40 9.49
C THR A 23 -10.48 5.58 8.64
N ALA A 24 -9.64 6.61 8.50
CA ALA A 24 -9.90 7.79 7.70
C ALA A 24 -8.56 8.37 7.20
N THR A 25 -8.65 9.40 6.36
CA THR A 25 -7.48 10.19 5.92
C THR A 25 -6.87 10.99 7.08
N ALA A 26 -5.55 11.13 7.20
CA ALA A 26 -4.53 10.44 6.41
C ALA A 26 -4.32 9.00 6.89
N GLY A 27 -4.02 8.10 5.95
CA GLY A 27 -3.88 6.68 6.24
C GLY A 27 -2.61 6.27 6.99
N THR A 28 -2.55 4.98 7.32
CA THR A 28 -1.34 4.29 7.79
C THR A 28 -0.29 4.28 6.69
N THR A 29 0.95 4.67 6.99
CA THR A 29 2.06 4.66 6.03
C THR A 29 2.38 3.24 5.56
N ILE A 30 2.32 3.02 4.25
CA ILE A 30 2.65 1.73 3.61
C ILE A 30 4.05 1.80 3.00
N HIS A 31 4.34 2.86 2.25
CA HIS A 31 5.64 3.06 1.63
C HIS A 31 5.92 4.54 1.38
N THR A 32 7.17 4.95 1.51
CA THR A 32 7.71 6.23 1.07
C THR A 32 8.60 5.95 -0.12
N SER A 33 8.21 6.48 -1.27
CA SER A 33 8.98 6.33 -2.51
C SER A 33 10.35 6.97 -2.41
N HIS A 34 11.26 6.55 -3.27
CA HIS A 34 12.58 7.15 -3.38
C HIS A 34 12.51 8.61 -3.84
N ALA A 35 13.51 9.41 -3.44
CA ALA A 35 13.55 10.83 -3.77
C ALA A 35 13.74 11.11 -5.28
N THR A 36 14.53 10.28 -5.97
CA THR A 36 14.92 10.52 -7.37
C THR A 36 14.67 9.34 -8.31
N ALA A 37 15.10 8.13 -7.93
CA ALA A 37 14.73 6.88 -8.60
C ALA A 37 13.21 6.63 -8.63
N LEU A 38 12.75 5.82 -9.59
CA LEU A 38 11.37 5.35 -9.65
C LEU A 38 11.22 4.10 -8.80
N ASP A 39 10.13 4.05 -8.03
CA ASP A 39 9.72 2.86 -7.28
C ASP A 39 8.46 2.28 -7.92
N GLU A 40 8.59 1.11 -8.54
CA GLU A 40 7.45 0.31 -9.00
C GLU A 40 6.90 -0.50 -7.81
N VAL A 41 5.75 -0.11 -7.27
CA VAL A 41 5.19 -0.65 -6.03
C VAL A 41 4.12 -1.70 -6.34
N TRP A 42 4.27 -2.87 -5.73
CA TRP A 42 3.31 -3.96 -5.77
C TRP A 42 2.70 -4.14 -4.39
N LEU A 43 1.38 -3.97 -4.26
CA LEU A 43 0.66 -4.14 -3.00
C LEU A 43 -0.37 -5.25 -3.08
N PHE A 44 -0.40 -6.07 -2.03
CA PHE A 44 -1.37 -7.12 -1.80
C PHE A 44 -1.99 -6.93 -0.42
N ALA A 45 -3.30 -7.20 -0.28
CA ALA A 45 -4.01 -7.09 0.98
C ALA A 45 -4.68 -8.41 1.37
N VAL A 46 -4.73 -8.67 2.66
CA VAL A 46 -5.56 -9.72 3.29
C VAL A 46 -6.54 -9.06 4.25
N ASN A 47 -7.67 -9.72 4.47
CA ASN A 47 -8.66 -9.32 5.45
C ASN A 47 -8.85 -10.45 6.46
N SER A 48 -8.52 -10.19 7.72
CA SER A 48 -8.70 -11.14 8.82
C SER A 48 -10.07 -11.05 9.49
N ASP A 49 -10.94 -10.17 9.00
CA ASP A 49 -12.31 -10.02 9.50
C ASP A 49 -13.26 -11.04 8.87
N THR A 50 -14.36 -11.32 9.54
CA THR A 50 -15.47 -12.15 9.05
C THR A 50 -16.40 -11.39 8.11
N THR A 51 -16.12 -10.11 7.87
CA THR A 51 -16.89 -9.24 6.97
C THR A 51 -15.99 -8.59 5.93
N ALA A 52 -16.54 -8.34 4.73
CA ALA A 52 -15.80 -7.63 3.70
C ALA A 52 -15.51 -6.18 4.14
N ARG A 53 -14.28 -5.70 3.90
CA ARG A 53 -13.83 -4.37 4.32
C ARG A 53 -13.40 -3.54 3.14
N LYS A 54 -13.89 -2.30 3.07
CA LYS A 54 -13.37 -1.31 2.12
C LYS A 54 -11.98 -0.87 2.57
N LEU A 55 -11.03 -0.96 1.64
CA LEU A 55 -9.68 -0.45 1.74
C LEU A 55 -9.53 0.69 0.74
N THR A 56 -8.95 1.80 1.19
CA THR A 56 -8.56 2.91 0.34
C THR A 56 -7.06 3.14 0.48
N ILE A 57 -6.37 3.15 -0.66
CA ILE A 57 -4.98 3.58 -0.77
C ILE A 57 -4.97 5.06 -1.16
N GLU A 58 -4.11 5.83 -0.49
CA GLU A 58 -3.77 7.21 -0.81
C GLU A 58 -2.41 7.19 -1.52
N TRP A 59 -2.41 7.51 -2.82
CA TRP A 59 -1.26 7.35 -3.69
C TRP A 59 -0.49 8.66 -3.87
N GLY A 60 0.46 8.91 -2.98
CA GLY A 60 1.31 10.11 -3.04
C GLY A 60 0.64 11.40 -2.58
N GLU A 61 -0.67 11.39 -2.39
CA GLU A 61 -1.46 12.49 -1.83
C GLU A 61 -2.70 11.98 -1.09
N ALA A 62 -3.29 12.82 -0.24
CA ALA A 62 -4.48 12.50 0.56
C ALA A 62 -5.77 13.16 0.03
N THR A 63 -5.66 13.98 -1.02
CA THR A 63 -6.82 14.66 -1.60
C THR A 63 -7.66 13.66 -2.38
N ALA A 64 -8.93 13.53 -2.02
CA ALA A 64 -9.88 12.72 -2.74
C ALA A 64 -10.58 13.56 -3.83
N PRO A 65 -10.85 13.00 -5.03
CA PRO A 65 -10.57 11.62 -5.44
C PRO A 65 -9.16 11.39 -6.01
N ASP A 66 -8.36 12.44 -6.18
CA ASP A 66 -7.12 12.46 -6.98
C ASP A 66 -6.13 11.33 -6.64
N GLY A 67 -5.87 11.10 -5.35
CA GLY A 67 -4.96 10.06 -4.89
C GLY A 67 -5.60 8.72 -4.49
N ASN A 68 -6.93 8.59 -4.56
CA ASN A 68 -7.63 7.46 -3.94
C ASN A 68 -7.74 6.25 -4.88
N ILE A 69 -7.24 5.10 -4.43
CA ILE A 69 -7.48 3.78 -5.06
C ILE A 69 -8.31 2.95 -4.09
N GLU A 70 -9.55 2.63 -4.45
CA GLU A 70 -10.50 1.97 -3.56
C GLU A 70 -10.78 0.53 -4.00
N VAL A 71 -10.78 -0.39 -3.03
CA VAL A 71 -11.11 -1.80 -3.26
C VAL A 71 -11.81 -2.39 -2.03
N THR A 72 -12.79 -3.26 -2.26
CA THR A 72 -13.38 -4.06 -1.19
C THR A 72 -12.64 -5.38 -1.09
N ILE A 73 -12.01 -5.64 0.05
CA ILE A 73 -11.34 -6.91 0.33
C ILE A 73 -12.37 -7.87 0.94
N PRO A 74 -12.62 -9.05 0.33
CA PRO A 74 -13.55 -10.05 0.87
C PRO A 74 -13.19 -10.49 2.30
N ALA A 75 -14.16 -10.99 3.06
CA ALA A 75 -13.92 -11.56 4.38
C ALA A 75 -12.95 -12.76 4.31
N GLU A 76 -12.12 -12.93 5.33
CA GLU A 76 -11.20 -14.09 5.49
C GLU A 76 -10.41 -14.45 4.22
N SER A 77 -10.02 -13.45 3.43
CA SER A 77 -9.38 -13.66 2.14
C SER A 77 -7.87 -13.82 2.26
N GLY A 78 -7.30 -14.65 1.38
CA GLY A 78 -5.87 -14.61 1.08
C GLY A 78 -5.44 -13.31 0.40
N TYR A 79 -4.18 -13.25 -0.05
CA TYR A 79 -3.63 -12.04 -0.68
C TYR A 79 -4.37 -11.69 -1.97
N LEU A 80 -5.07 -10.55 -1.96
CA LEU A 80 -5.63 -9.92 -3.14
C LEU A 80 -4.70 -8.81 -3.60
N MET A 81 -4.40 -8.75 -4.91
CA MET A 81 -3.62 -7.66 -5.47
C MET A 81 -4.43 -6.36 -5.47
N VAL A 82 -3.85 -5.29 -4.92
CA VAL A 82 -4.48 -3.97 -4.77
C VAL A 82 -3.80 -2.93 -5.66
N VAL A 83 -2.47 -2.97 -5.74
CA VAL A 83 -1.69 -2.09 -6.62
C VAL A 83 -0.81 -2.96 -7.53
N PRO A 84 -1.08 -2.99 -8.85
CA PRO A 84 -0.39 -3.85 -9.79
C PRO A 84 0.83 -3.15 -10.43
N GLY A 85 1.86 -2.86 -9.63
CA GLY A 85 3.13 -2.32 -10.16
C GLY A 85 3.03 -0.87 -10.65
N LEU A 86 2.40 0.00 -9.88
CA LEU A 86 2.37 1.44 -10.20
C LEU A 86 3.68 2.11 -9.79
N CYS A 87 4.15 3.07 -10.59
CA CYS A 87 5.39 3.80 -10.34
C CYS A 87 5.15 5.07 -9.51
N LEU A 88 6.03 5.35 -8.55
CA LEU A 88 6.04 6.58 -7.74
C LEU A 88 7.48 7.06 -7.50
N THR A 89 7.67 8.36 -7.30
CA THR A 89 8.96 8.98 -6.97
C THR A 89 8.74 10.27 -6.16
N ASN A 90 9.81 11.04 -5.94
CA ASN A 90 9.79 12.35 -5.27
C ASN A 90 9.45 12.30 -3.77
N SER A 91 9.88 11.23 -3.08
CA SER A 91 9.61 11.04 -1.64
C SER A 91 8.12 11.03 -1.26
N LEU A 92 7.24 10.85 -2.24
CA LEU A 92 5.80 10.75 -2.04
C LEU A 92 5.46 9.49 -1.26
N VAL A 93 4.42 9.58 -0.43
CA VAL A 93 4.05 8.53 0.52
C VAL A 93 2.76 7.85 0.07
N VAL A 94 2.81 6.53 -0.03
CA VAL A 94 1.65 5.66 -0.14
C VAL A 94 1.13 5.37 1.25
N LYS A 95 -0.14 5.71 1.49
CA LYS A 95 -0.83 5.43 2.75
C LYS A 95 -2.09 4.60 2.51
N ALA A 96 -2.64 4.02 3.56
CA ALA A 96 -3.87 3.25 3.47
C ALA A 96 -4.75 3.43 4.70
N PHE A 97 -6.06 3.49 4.51
CA PHE A 97 -7.05 3.39 5.58
C PHE A 97 -8.16 2.41 5.17
N ALA A 98 -8.83 1.83 6.15
CA ALA A 98 -9.89 0.86 5.92
C ALA A 98 -11.14 1.19 6.73
N ALA A 99 -12.29 0.64 6.35
CA ALA A 99 -13.55 0.83 7.08
C ALA A 99 -13.49 0.34 8.55
N THR A 100 -12.49 -0.46 8.92
CA THR A 100 -12.27 -0.93 10.29
C THR A 100 -10.77 -1.08 10.53
N ALA A 101 -10.32 -0.63 11.70
CA ALA A 101 -8.93 -0.71 12.08
C ALA A 101 -8.50 -2.16 12.32
N ASN A 102 -7.22 -2.45 12.08
CA ASN A 102 -6.52 -3.64 12.54
C ASN A 102 -6.95 -4.99 11.94
N VAL A 103 -7.79 -4.98 10.90
CA VAL A 103 -8.28 -6.19 10.22
C VAL A 103 -7.80 -6.35 8.78
N ILE A 104 -7.37 -5.25 8.14
CA ILE A 104 -6.67 -5.30 6.86
C ILE A 104 -5.16 -5.31 7.11
N LEU A 105 -4.45 -6.21 6.43
CA LEU A 105 -3.00 -6.26 6.43
C LEU A 105 -2.48 -6.20 5.00
N ILE A 106 -1.45 -5.38 4.76
CA ILE A 106 -0.84 -5.16 3.45
C ILE A 106 0.56 -5.77 3.43
N ASN A 107 0.88 -6.51 2.38
CA ASN A 107 2.23 -6.93 2.04
C ASN A 107 2.57 -6.47 0.61
N GLY A 108 3.84 -6.57 0.23
CA GLY A 108 4.27 -6.13 -1.08
C GLY A 108 5.78 -6.00 -1.19
N TYR A 109 6.19 -5.49 -2.34
CA TYR A 109 7.59 -5.20 -2.64
C TYR A 109 7.67 -4.02 -3.60
N VAL A 110 8.87 -3.52 -3.77
CA VAL A 110 9.20 -2.44 -4.69
C VAL A 110 10.29 -2.92 -5.63
N ASN A 111 10.14 -2.68 -6.93
CA ASN A 111 11.27 -2.73 -7.85
C ASN A 111 11.75 -1.29 -8.06
N ARG A 112 12.89 -0.94 -7.48
CA ARG A 112 13.51 0.37 -7.67
C ARG A 112 14.28 0.38 -8.98
N ILE A 113 14.00 1.39 -9.80
CA ILE A 113 14.56 1.59 -11.14
C ILE A 113 15.47 2.83 -11.10
N ALA A 114 16.78 2.61 -11.25
CA ALA A 114 17.82 3.65 -11.18
C ALA A 114 18.83 3.56 -12.34
#